data_AF-A0A166WWM2-F1
#
_entry.id   AF-A0A166WWM2-F1
#
_cell.length_a   1.000
_cell.length_b   1.000
_cell.length_c   1.000
_cell.angle_alpha   90.00
_cell.angle_beta   90.00
_cell.angle_gamma   90.00
#
_symmetry.space_group_name_H-M   'P 1'
#
loop_
_entity.id
_entity.type
_entity.pdbx_description
1 polymer ?
#
loop_
_entity_poly.entity_id
_entity_poly.type
_entity_poly.pdbx_seq_one_letter_code
_entity_poly.pdbx_strand_id
1 'polypeptide(L)'
;MTRENPNQDRHAHVKQLLSKMDPEVAASFNYKQRKALQKVISTRDWNSHKIDFRPTLALPFLPWSFYFVFLGGVNRRNLSSSERFTAALAFITALLIVGFIALGVVLVIIYLLKSWLGIDIFPDESLGIWDQFKDLFK
;
A
#
# COMPACT_ATOMS: atom_id res chain seq x y z
N MET A 1 -6.03 8.98 -31.75
CA MET A 1 -6.40 9.61 -30.47
C MET A 1 -7.55 10.58 -30.72
N THR A 2 -8.78 10.06 -30.71
CA THR A 2 -10.00 10.87 -30.74
C THR A 2 -10.22 11.49 -29.37
N ARG A 3 -10.33 12.82 -29.30
CA ARG A 3 -10.69 13.52 -28.06
C ARG A 3 -12.15 13.20 -27.76
N GLU A 4 -12.39 12.27 -26.84
CA GLU A 4 -13.74 12.00 -26.32
C GLU A 4 -14.28 13.26 -25.64
N ASN A 5 -15.48 13.67 -26.07
CA ASN A 5 -16.15 14.85 -25.56
C ASN A 5 -16.76 14.52 -24.20
N PRO A 6 -16.30 15.14 -23.10
CA PRO A 6 -16.73 14.76 -21.76
C PRO A 6 -18.23 14.98 -21.51
N ASN A 7 -18.94 15.74 -22.35
CA ASN A 7 -20.41 15.86 -22.26
C ASN A 7 -21.16 14.67 -22.86
N GLN A 8 -20.57 13.93 -23.80
CA GLN A 8 -21.19 12.77 -24.45
C GLN A 8 -21.18 11.54 -23.54
N ASP A 9 -20.09 11.35 -22.78
CA ASP A 9 -19.93 10.25 -21.82
C ASP A 9 -20.86 10.39 -20.60
N ARG A 10 -21.19 11.64 -20.24
CA ARG A 10 -22.13 11.94 -19.14
C ARG A 10 -23.51 11.37 -19.45
N HIS A 11 -24.09 11.68 -20.60
CA HIS A 11 -25.43 11.21 -20.98
C HIS A 11 -25.51 9.67 -21.19
N ALA A 12 -24.38 9.02 -21.50
CA ALA A 12 -24.33 7.58 -21.71
C ALA A 12 -24.68 6.78 -20.44
N HIS A 13 -24.23 7.22 -19.27
CA HIS A 13 -24.39 6.47 -18.02
C HIS A 13 -25.84 6.38 -17.53
N VAL A 14 -26.59 7.48 -17.58
CA VAL A 14 -28.02 7.46 -17.18
C VAL A 14 -28.84 6.65 -18.18
N LYS A 15 -28.55 6.79 -19.49
CA LYS A 15 -29.24 6.01 -20.53
C LYS A 15 -28.99 4.51 -20.36
N GLN A 16 -27.76 4.11 -20.06
CA GLN A 16 -27.39 2.72 -19.80
C GLN A 16 -27.99 2.19 -18.49
N LEU A 17 -28.14 3.03 -17.46
CA LEU A 17 -28.81 2.66 -16.22
C LEU A 17 -30.30 2.38 -16.47
N LEU A 18 -30.99 3.30 -17.17
CA LEU A 18 -32.41 3.17 -17.49
C LEU A 18 -32.68 2.00 -18.45
N SER A 19 -31.76 1.68 -19.36
CA SER A 19 -31.93 0.55 -20.29
C SER A 19 -31.84 -0.83 -19.61
N LYS A 20 -31.41 -0.90 -18.34
CA LYS A 20 -31.40 -2.14 -17.55
C LYS A 20 -32.62 -2.28 -16.64
N MET A 21 -33.47 -1.26 -16.58
CA MET A 21 -34.71 -1.30 -15.81
C MET A 21 -35.84 -1.88 -16.67
N ASP A 22 -36.91 -2.30 -16.00
CA ASP A 22 -38.16 -2.59 -16.68
C ASP A 22 -38.59 -1.37 -17.55
N PRO A 23 -39.07 -1.57 -18.79
CA PRO A 23 -39.41 -0.47 -19.70
C PRO A 23 -40.44 0.51 -19.13
N GLU A 24 -41.44 0.03 -18.39
CA GLU A 24 -42.48 0.88 -17.81
C GLU A 24 -41.91 1.73 -16.67
N VAL A 25 -41.04 1.12 -15.85
CA VAL A 25 -40.33 1.82 -14.77
C VAL A 25 -39.38 2.86 -15.36
N ALA A 26 -38.62 2.52 -16.40
CA ALA A 26 -37.71 3.45 -17.06
C ALA A 26 -38.45 4.66 -17.68
N ALA A 27 -39.62 4.41 -18.28
CA ALA A 27 -40.46 5.45 -18.86
C ALA A 27 -41.09 6.40 -17.82
N SER A 28 -41.23 5.96 -16.57
CA SER A 28 -41.78 6.77 -15.48
C SER A 28 -40.88 7.94 -15.06
N PHE A 29 -39.59 7.94 -15.43
CA PHE A 29 -38.64 8.99 -15.06
C PHE A 29 -38.78 10.24 -15.93
N ASN A 30 -39.23 11.33 -15.32
CA ASN A 30 -39.30 12.63 -16.00
C ASN A 30 -37.91 13.28 -16.18
N TYR A 31 -37.85 14.35 -16.99
CA TYR A 31 -36.60 15.06 -17.29
C TYR A 31 -35.85 15.54 -16.04
N LYS A 32 -36.56 16.09 -15.04
CA LYS A 32 -35.96 16.60 -13.81
C LYS A 32 -35.32 15.48 -12.99
N GLN A 33 -35.98 14.33 -12.90
CA GLN A 33 -35.47 13.13 -12.23
C GLN A 33 -34.24 12.57 -12.97
N ARG A 34 -34.30 12.45 -14.30
CA ARG A 34 -33.14 12.01 -15.11
C ARG A 34 -31.94 12.94 -14.97
N LYS A 35 -32.17 14.27 -14.92
CA LYS A 35 -31.12 15.26 -14.72
C LYS A 35 -30.54 15.23 -13.30
N ALA A 36 -31.36 14.95 -12.29
CA ALA A 36 -30.89 14.74 -10.92
C ALA A 36 -30.02 13.47 -10.81
N LEU A 37 -30.44 12.36 -11.41
CA LEU A 37 -29.65 11.13 -11.50
C LEU A 37 -28.32 11.38 -12.22
N GLN A 38 -28.35 12.10 -13.34
CA GLN A 38 -27.15 12.49 -14.09
C GLN A 38 -26.15 13.23 -13.20
N LYS A 39 -26.63 14.20 -12.42
CA LYS A 39 -25.78 15.02 -11.55
C LYS A 39 -25.08 14.16 -10.49
N VAL A 40 -25.77 13.18 -9.91
CA VAL A 40 -25.23 12.33 -8.83
C VAL A 40 -24.32 11.22 -9.37
N ILE A 41 -24.63 10.64 -10.53
CA ILE A 41 -23.80 9.62 -11.16
C ILE A 41 -22.48 10.24 -11.65
N SER A 42 -22.51 11.45 -12.20
CA SER A 42 -21.31 12.13 -12.70
C SER A 42 -20.41 12.74 -11.62
N THR A 43 -20.90 12.95 -10.40
CA THR A 43 -20.05 13.40 -9.27
C THR A 43 -19.39 12.27 -8.51
N ARG A 44 -19.75 11.03 -8.82
CA ARG A 44 -19.20 9.85 -8.16
C ARG A 44 -17.98 9.39 -8.95
N ASP A 45 -16.88 10.12 -8.79
CA ASP A 45 -15.52 9.67 -9.13
C ASP A 45 -15.17 8.48 -8.23
N TRP A 46 -15.79 7.34 -8.50
CA TRP A 46 -15.68 6.13 -7.69
C TRP A 46 -14.30 5.46 -7.83
N ASN A 47 -13.41 6.03 -8.65
CA ASN A 47 -12.19 5.35 -9.09
C ASN A 47 -10.92 6.20 -9.03
N SER A 48 -10.85 7.23 -8.17
CA SER A 48 -9.57 7.91 -7.91
C SER A 48 -8.75 7.20 -6.82
N HIS A 49 -8.56 5.89 -6.95
CA HIS A 49 -7.40 5.29 -6.28
C HIS A 49 -6.17 5.86 -6.99
N LYS A 50 -5.31 6.59 -6.25
CA LYS A 50 -4.11 7.19 -6.83
C LYS A 50 -3.20 6.14 -7.47
N ILE A 51 -3.28 4.90 -6.97
CA ILE A 51 -2.58 3.75 -7.50
C ILE A 51 -3.60 2.62 -7.67
N ASP A 52 -3.89 2.27 -8.92
CA ASP A 52 -4.67 1.07 -9.28
C ASP A 52 -3.81 0.22 -10.23
N PHE A 53 -3.24 -0.86 -9.70
CA PHE A 53 -2.42 -1.79 -10.46
C PHE A 53 -3.07 -3.18 -10.43
N ARG A 54 -3.50 -3.65 -11.61
CA ARG A 54 -4.21 -4.93 -11.77
C ARG A 54 -3.57 -5.78 -12.87
N PRO A 55 -2.37 -6.33 -12.66
CA PRO A 55 -1.80 -7.26 -13.61
C PRO A 55 -2.59 -8.57 -13.61
N THR A 56 -2.91 -9.02 -14.82
CA THR A 56 -3.45 -10.36 -15.06
C THR A 56 -2.33 -11.19 -15.66
N LEU A 57 -1.96 -12.27 -14.99
CA LEU A 57 -1.01 -13.25 -15.47
C LEU A 57 -1.79 -14.42 -16.10
N ALA A 58 -1.80 -14.47 -17.43
CA ALA A 58 -2.27 -15.63 -18.16
C ALA A 58 -1.07 -16.49 -18.55
N LEU A 59 -1.01 -17.73 -18.05
CA LEU A 59 0.04 -18.67 -18.42
C LEU A 59 -0.38 -19.41 -19.71
N PRO A 60 0.49 -19.49 -20.73
CA PRO A 60 0.11 -20.02 -22.05
C PRO A 60 -0.31 -21.51 -22.06
N PHE A 61 -0.10 -22.22 -20.95
CA PHE A 61 -0.39 -23.65 -20.80
C PHE A 61 -1.49 -23.94 -19.77
N LEU A 62 -2.03 -22.92 -19.10
CA LEU A 62 -3.11 -23.10 -18.13
C LEU A 62 -4.41 -22.44 -18.64
N PRO A 63 -5.56 -23.08 -18.44
CA PRO A 63 -6.85 -22.53 -18.85
C PRO A 63 -7.31 -21.36 -17.98
N TRP A 64 -6.61 -21.04 -16.89
CA TRP A 64 -7.00 -20.04 -15.91
C TRP A 64 -5.96 -18.93 -15.79
N SER A 65 -6.45 -17.69 -15.64
CA SER A 65 -5.63 -16.50 -15.40
C SER A 65 -5.65 -16.11 -13.93
N PHE A 66 -4.48 -15.74 -13.41
CA PHE A 66 -4.36 -15.15 -12.08
C PHE A 66 -4.39 -13.64 -12.18
N TYR A 67 -5.05 -12.97 -11.25
CA TYR A 67 -5.02 -11.50 -11.17
C TYR A 67 -4.54 -11.09 -9.79
N PHE A 68 -3.66 -10.09 -9.76
CA PHE A 68 -3.26 -9.42 -8.52
C PHE A 68 -3.86 -8.03 -8.54
N VAL A 69 -4.36 -7.55 -7.40
CA VAL A 69 -4.91 -6.20 -7.26
C VAL A 69 -4.12 -5.47 -6.19
N PHE A 70 -3.43 -4.41 -6.61
CA PHE A 70 -2.76 -3.50 -5.71
C PHE A 70 -3.47 -2.14 -5.76
N LEU A 71 -4.19 -1.82 -4.69
CA LEU A 71 -4.89 -0.56 -4.53
C LEU A 71 -4.18 0.28 -3.47
N GLY A 72 -3.69 1.44 -3.88
CA GLY A 72 -3.04 2.41 -3.01
C GLY A 72 -3.79 3.73 -3.01
N GLY A 73 -4.07 4.27 -1.83
CA GLY A 73 -4.75 5.55 -1.69
C GLY A 73 -4.77 6.03 -0.25
N VAL A 74 -5.04 7.33 -0.08
CA VAL A 74 -5.21 7.94 1.24
C VAL A 74 -6.49 7.39 1.85
N ASN A 75 -6.38 6.66 2.97
CA ASN A 75 -7.54 6.25 3.72
C ASN A 75 -8.15 7.48 4.42
N ARG A 76 -9.30 7.95 3.95
CA ARG A 76 -10.05 9.08 4.55
C ARG A 76 -11.07 8.64 5.59
N ARG A 77 -11.20 7.33 5.84
CA ARG A 77 -12.12 6.79 6.85
C ARG A 77 -11.48 6.94 8.22
N ASN A 78 -12.33 7.11 9.25
CA ASN A 78 -11.88 6.93 10.62
C ASN A 78 -11.45 5.46 10.79
N LEU A 79 -10.22 5.27 11.27
CA LEU A 79 -9.70 3.93 11.59
C LEU A 79 -10.58 3.28 12.66
N SER A 80 -10.93 2.02 12.45
CA SER A 80 -11.58 1.18 13.45
C SER A 80 -10.65 0.98 14.65
N SER A 81 -11.22 0.62 15.81
CA SER A 81 -10.43 0.34 17.02
C SER A 81 -9.38 -0.75 16.80
N SER A 82 -9.71 -1.79 16.02
CA SER A 82 -8.79 -2.86 15.65
C SER A 82 -7.63 -2.36 14.78
N GLU A 83 -7.91 -1.56 13.74
CA GLU A 83 -6.87 -1.00 12.88
C GLU A 83 -5.92 -0.07 13.64
N ARG A 84 -6.45 0.73 14.58
CA ARG A 84 -5.63 1.58 15.46
C ARG A 84 -4.71 0.75 16.34
N PHE A 85 -5.23 -0.33 16.93
CA PHE A 85 -4.44 -1.26 17.73
C PHE A 85 -3.34 -1.93 16.90
N THR A 86 -3.67 -2.45 15.72
CA THR A 86 -2.69 -3.06 14.80
C THR A 86 -1.62 -2.06 14.38
N ALA A 87 -2.00 -0.82 14.05
CA ALA A 87 -1.04 0.23 13.70
C ALA A 87 -0.12 0.59 14.87
N ALA A 88 -0.66 0.70 16.08
CA ALA A 88 0.13 0.96 17.28
C ALA A 88 1.10 -0.19 17.58
N LEU A 89 0.65 -1.44 17.47
CA LEU A 89 1.49 -2.62 17.65
C LEU A 89 2.62 -2.63 16.62
N ALA A 90 2.30 -2.45 15.34
CA ALA A 90 3.31 -2.41 14.27
C ALA A 90 4.36 -1.30 14.51
N PHE A 91 3.92 -0.13 14.97
CA PHE A 91 4.82 0.98 15.29
C PHE A 91 5.74 0.64 16.47
N ILE A 92 5.21 0.08 17.56
CA ILE A 92 6.00 -0.33 18.72
C ILE A 92 6.99 -1.43 18.32
N THR A 93 6.57 -2.42 17.55
CA THR A 93 7.45 -3.48 17.04
C THR A 93 8.59 -2.90 16.19
N ALA A 94 8.31 -1.95 15.31
CA ALA A 94 9.33 -1.29 14.51
C ALA A 94 10.34 -0.53 15.39
N LEU A 95 9.87 0.20 16.41
CA LEU A 95 10.74 0.88 17.37
C LEU A 95 11.63 -0.09 18.14
N LEU A 96 11.09 -1.24 18.56
CA LEU A 96 11.87 -2.27 19.26
C LEU A 96 12.95 -2.87 18.36
N ILE A 97 12.65 -3.16 17.10
CA ILE A 97 13.64 -3.67 16.14
C ILE A 97 14.77 -2.66 15.93
N VAL A 98 14.42 -1.39 15.69
CA VAL A 98 15.41 -0.32 15.51
C VAL A 98 16.24 -0.14 16.79
N GLY A 99 15.61 -0.15 17.96
CA GLY A 99 16.29 -0.05 19.24
C GLY A 99 17.24 -1.23 19.49
N PHE A 100 16.85 -2.45 19.13
CA PHE A 100 17.69 -3.63 19.27
C PHE A 100 18.92 -3.58 18.34
N ILE A 101 18.73 -3.15 17.08
CA ILE A 101 19.84 -2.95 16.15
C ILE A 101 20.79 -1.88 16.68
N ALA A 102 20.26 -0.73 17.14
CA ALA A 102 21.06 0.34 17.69
C ALA A 102 21.86 -0.11 18.92
N LEU A 103 21.24 -0.85 19.83
CA LEU A 103 21.91 -1.44 20.98
C LEU A 103 23.03 -2.39 20.54
N GLY A 104 22.77 -3.26 19.56
CA GLY A 104 23.79 -4.15 18.99
C GLY A 104 24.98 -3.39 18.44
N VAL A 105 24.74 -2.30 17.69
CA VAL A 105 25.81 -1.44 17.16
C VAL A 105 26.63 -0.80 18.29
N VAL A 106 25.97 -0.28 19.32
CA VAL A 106 26.67 0.29 20.49
C VAL A 106 27.54 -0.75 21.18
N LEU A 107 27.05 -1.97 21.37
CA LEU A 107 27.83 -3.07 21.96
C LEU A 107 29.04 -3.44 21.10
N VAL A 108 28.89 -3.48 19.77
CA VAL A 108 30.00 -3.71 18.84
C VAL A 108 31.03 -2.59 18.94
N ILE A 109 30.62 -1.32 19.00
CA ILE A 109 31.55 -0.19 19.16
C ILE A 109 32.32 -0.30 20.48
N ILE A 110 31.63 -0.58 21.59
CA ILE A 110 32.27 -0.78 22.89
C ILE A 110 33.26 -1.95 22.83
N TYR A 111 32.88 -3.05 22.16
CA TYR A 111 33.76 -4.19 21.95
C TYR A 111 35.02 -3.80 21.15
N LEU A 112 34.89 -3.08 20.04
CA LEU A 112 36.04 -2.63 19.26
C LEU A 112 36.93 -1.67 20.06
N LEU A 113 36.34 -0.77 20.86
CA LEU A 113 37.09 0.13 21.74
C LEU A 113 37.87 -0.62 22.81
N LYS A 114 37.29 -1.62 23.50
CA LYS A 114 38.05 -2.43 24.46
C LYS A 114 39.21 -3.17 23.79
N SER A 115 38.98 -3.73 22.59
CA SER A 115 39.99 -4.49 21.85
C SER A 115 41.11 -3.58 21.36
N TRP A 116 40.80 -2.35 20.94
CA TRP A 116 41.80 -1.35 20.56
C TRP A 116 42.66 -0.90 21.75
N LEU A 117 42.06 -0.75 22.94
CA LEU A 117 42.79 -0.42 24.18
C LEU A 117 43.62 -1.58 24.74
N GLY A 118 43.52 -2.78 24.15
CA GLY A 118 44.22 -3.97 24.63
C GLY A 118 43.74 -4.46 26.00
N ILE A 119 42.51 -4.09 26.42
CA ILE A 119 41.96 -4.49 27.71
C ILE A 119 41.39 -5.89 27.58
N ASP A 120 42.04 -6.84 28.26
CA ASP A 120 41.66 -8.24 28.23
C ASP A 120 40.87 -8.64 29.48
N ILE A 121 39.54 -8.50 29.40
CA ILE A 121 38.62 -8.87 30.49
C ILE A 121 38.35 -10.38 30.48
N PHE A 122 38.54 -11.05 29.33
CA PHE A 122 38.31 -12.48 29.14
C PHE A 122 39.45 -13.07 28.28
N PRO A 123 40.57 -13.47 28.92
CA PRO A 123 41.80 -13.86 28.22
C PRO A 123 41.64 -15.04 27.26
N ASP A 124 40.71 -15.94 27.55
CA ASP A 124 40.50 -17.17 26.78
C ASP A 124 39.32 -17.08 25.79
N GLU A 125 38.60 -15.94 25.75
CA GLU A 125 37.35 -15.79 24.98
C GLU A 125 37.37 -14.51 24.13
N SER A 126 37.61 -14.68 22.82
CA SER A 126 37.56 -13.61 21.83
C SER A 126 36.51 -13.92 20.76
N LEU A 127 35.63 -12.97 20.49
CA LEU A 127 34.61 -13.05 19.43
C LEU A 127 35.20 -12.96 18.01
N GLY A 128 36.50 -12.64 17.84
CA GLY A 128 37.15 -12.52 16.52
C GLY A 128 36.73 -11.32 15.68
N ILE A 129 35.77 -10.51 16.13
CA ILE A 129 35.25 -9.33 15.40
C ILE A 129 36.34 -8.28 15.18
N TRP A 130 37.29 -8.14 16.12
CA TRP A 130 38.41 -7.19 15.99
C TRP A 130 39.37 -7.57 14.87
N ASP A 131 39.63 -8.86 14.68
CA ASP A 131 40.52 -9.33 13.60
C ASP A 131 39.88 -9.15 12.23
N GLN A 132 38.58 -9.48 12.12
CA GLN A 132 37.78 -9.18 10.93
C GLN A 132 37.75 -7.68 10.62
N PHE A 133 37.59 -6.83 11.64
CA PHE A 133 37.62 -5.38 11.48
C PHE A 133 38.97 -4.89 10.95
N LYS A 134 40.10 -5.36 11.52
CA LYS A 134 41.45 -5.00 11.04
C LYS A 134 41.68 -5.43 9.59
N ASP A 135 41.17 -6.59 9.19
CA ASP A 135 41.31 -7.10 7.82
C ASP A 135 40.59 -6.22 6.79
N LEU A 136 39.57 -5.44 7.17
CA LEU A 136 38.91 -4.48 6.28
C LEU A 136 39.80 -3.29 5.88
N PHE A 137 40.90 -3.03 6.61
CA PHE A 137 41.82 -1.91 6.37
C PHE A 137 43.19 -2.36 5.85
N LYS A 138 43.34 -3.64 5.51
CA LYS A 138 44.50 -4.16 4.75
C LYS A 138 44.27 -4.00 3.26
#